data_AF-A0A8H4VEC4-F1
#
_entry.id   AF-A0A8H4VEC4-F1
#
_cell.length_a   1.000
_cell.length_b   1.000
_cell.length_c   1.000
_cell.angle_alpha   90.00
_cell.angle_beta   90.00
_cell.angle_gamma   90.00
#
_symmetry.space_group_name_H-M   'P 1'
#
loop_
_entity.id
_entity.type
_entity.pdbx_description
1 polymer ?
#
loop_
_entity_poly.entity_id
_entity_poly.type
_entity_poly.pdbx_seq_one_letter_code
_entity_poly.pdbx_strand_id
1 'polypeptide(L)'
;MLNLGREWRRGEQLQEERRVVSLFADDSRAPYSIHNFVSHGASACGKYPGQWFGPSATARCIQNLVNTFEPDLRVYTTGESPDVYEDDFMKIANPDGSKFHPTLILVGTRLGIDKITPVYWEALTSSLQMPQSVGIAGGRPSSSHYFDCHITQTRTSTQITRLIHATPPDCGGYISEK
;
A
#
# COMPACT_ATOMS: atom_id res chain seq x y z
N MET A 1 11.39 4.79 -8.96
CA MET A 1 10.52 3.58 -8.93
C MET A 1 9.22 3.61 -9.77
N LEU A 2 8.91 4.64 -10.59
CA LEU A 2 7.56 4.83 -11.21
C LEU A 2 7.55 4.70 -12.75
N ASN A 3 8.26 3.72 -13.30
CA ASN A 3 8.61 3.72 -14.72
C ASN A 3 7.62 2.98 -15.63
N LEU A 4 6.78 2.09 -15.07
CA LEU A 4 5.86 1.23 -15.84
C LEU A 4 4.51 1.92 -16.08
N GLY A 5 4.03 2.73 -15.14
CA GLY A 5 2.69 3.34 -15.20
C GLY A 5 1.56 2.34 -14.89
N ARG A 6 0.33 2.85 -14.73
CA ARG A 6 -0.86 2.03 -14.35
C ARG A 6 -1.39 1.15 -15.49
N GLU A 7 -1.17 1.56 -16.73
CA GLU A 7 -1.64 0.83 -17.92
C GLU A 7 -0.77 -0.38 -18.28
N TRP A 8 0.44 -0.46 -17.72
CA TRP A 8 1.35 -1.57 -17.97
C TRP A 8 0.76 -2.92 -17.59
N ARG A 9 1.08 -3.94 -18.40
CA ARG A 9 0.74 -5.34 -18.14
C ARG A 9 1.99 -6.22 -18.18
N ARG A 10 1.96 -7.31 -17.39
CA ARG A 10 3.05 -8.28 -17.30
C ARG A 10 3.47 -8.76 -18.69
N GLY A 11 4.78 -8.78 -18.95
CA GLY A 11 5.35 -9.21 -20.24
C GLY A 11 5.62 -8.08 -21.24
N GLU A 12 5.09 -6.87 -21.05
CA GLU A 12 5.33 -5.74 -21.98
C GLU A 12 6.75 -5.15 -21.85
N GLN A 13 7.27 -5.05 -20.63
CA GLN A 13 8.58 -4.43 -20.34
C GLN A 13 9.40 -5.31 -19.37
N LEU A 14 9.93 -6.42 -19.89
CA LEU A 14 10.62 -7.44 -19.08
C LEU A 14 11.83 -6.92 -18.28
N GLN A 15 12.59 -5.97 -18.82
CA GLN A 15 13.76 -5.42 -18.12
C GLN A 15 13.38 -4.59 -16.90
N GLU A 16 12.43 -3.66 -17.07
CA GLU A 16 11.93 -2.84 -15.96
C GLU A 16 11.13 -3.68 -14.96
N GLU A 17 10.35 -4.67 -15.41
CA GLU A 17 9.68 -5.63 -14.52
C GLU A 17 10.68 -6.35 -13.62
N ARG A 18 11.73 -6.94 -14.21
CA ARG A 18 12.78 -7.63 -13.43
C ARG A 18 13.50 -6.68 -12.48
N ARG A 19 13.73 -5.43 -12.90
CA ARG A 19 14.35 -4.41 -12.05
C ARG A 19 13.47 -4.05 -10.86
N VAL A 20 12.16 -3.94 -11.02
CA VAL A 20 11.23 -3.66 -9.91
C VAL A 20 11.16 -4.87 -8.98
N VAL A 21 10.97 -6.07 -9.53
CA VAL A 21 10.87 -7.31 -8.74
C VAL A 21 12.13 -7.57 -7.94
N SER A 22 13.32 -7.29 -8.49
CA SER A 22 14.58 -7.51 -7.77
C SER A 22 14.75 -6.62 -6.53
N LEU A 23 14.04 -5.48 -6.44
CA LEU A 23 14.07 -4.62 -5.26
C LEU A 23 13.37 -5.27 -4.05
N PHE A 24 12.47 -6.22 -4.28
CA PHE A 24 11.69 -6.94 -3.26
C PHE A 24 12.16 -8.40 -3.08
N ALA A 25 13.31 -8.78 -3.64
CA ALA A 25 13.84 -10.12 -3.45
C ALA A 25 14.12 -10.41 -1.97
N ASP A 26 13.99 -11.67 -1.55
CA ASP A 26 14.33 -12.14 -0.20
C ASP A 26 15.85 -12.26 -0.02
N ASP A 27 16.56 -11.16 -0.27
CA ASP A 27 18.00 -11.01 -0.12
C ASP A 27 18.28 -9.71 0.62
N SER A 28 19.14 -9.75 1.64
CA SER A 28 19.47 -8.57 2.45
C SER A 28 20.00 -7.37 1.64
N ARG A 29 20.53 -7.62 0.44
CA ARG A 29 21.00 -6.59 -0.50
C ARG A 29 19.86 -5.88 -1.22
N ALA A 30 18.69 -6.49 -1.32
CA ALA A 30 17.54 -5.88 -1.97
C ALA A 30 16.88 -4.84 -1.03
N PRO A 31 16.67 -3.59 -1.48
CA PRO A 31 16.20 -2.49 -0.63
C PRO A 31 14.93 -2.78 0.17
N TYR A 32 13.94 -3.41 -0.46
CA TYR A 32 12.63 -3.71 0.12
C TYR A 32 12.47 -5.19 0.49
N SER A 33 13.59 -5.90 0.69
CA SER A 33 13.57 -7.28 1.17
C SER A 33 12.88 -7.40 2.53
N ILE A 34 12.35 -8.59 2.82
CA ILE A 34 11.80 -8.89 4.14
C ILE A 34 12.82 -8.68 5.27
N HIS A 35 14.11 -8.91 5.00
CA HIS A 35 15.19 -8.68 5.95
C HIS A 35 15.31 -7.20 6.32
N ASN A 36 15.38 -6.32 5.32
CA ASN A 36 15.46 -4.87 5.53
C ASN A 36 14.18 -4.35 6.16
N PHE A 37 13.02 -4.87 5.74
CA PHE A 37 11.74 -4.52 6.33
C PHE A 37 11.67 -4.82 7.83
N VAL A 38 12.03 -6.03 8.24
CA VAL A 38 12.00 -6.43 9.66
C VAL A 38 13.09 -5.71 10.46
N SER A 39 14.28 -5.50 9.90
CA SER A 39 15.35 -4.73 10.55
C SER A 39 14.92 -3.29 10.84
N HIS A 40 14.27 -2.63 9.89
CA HIS A 40 13.72 -1.29 10.11
C HIS A 40 12.53 -1.32 11.06
N GLY A 41 11.71 -2.37 11.01
CA GLY A 41 10.64 -2.64 11.95
C GLY A 41 11.09 -2.73 13.41
N ALA A 42 12.22 -3.39 13.65
CA ALA A 42 12.81 -3.51 14.98
C ALA A 42 13.24 -2.14 15.50
N SER A 43 13.94 -1.35 14.68
CA SER A 43 14.44 -0.03 15.07
C SER A 43 13.35 1.04 15.20
N ALA A 44 12.36 1.04 14.30
CA ALA A 44 11.36 2.11 14.22
C ALA A 44 10.08 1.85 15.03
N CYS A 45 9.70 0.57 15.16
CA CYS A 45 8.42 0.16 15.74
C CYS A 45 8.58 -0.86 16.88
N GLY A 46 9.82 -1.26 17.21
CA GLY A 46 10.08 -2.32 18.20
C GLY A 46 9.55 -3.70 17.79
N LYS A 47 9.34 -3.92 16.49
CA LYS A 47 8.76 -5.16 15.94
C LYS A 47 9.85 -6.10 15.48
N TYR A 48 9.91 -7.28 16.09
CA TYR A 48 10.94 -8.28 15.84
C TYR A 48 10.48 -9.35 14.83
N PRO A 49 11.42 -10.12 14.23
CA PRO A 49 11.07 -11.26 13.38
C PRO A 49 10.05 -12.18 14.06
N GLY A 50 9.03 -12.60 13.29
CA GLY A 50 7.95 -13.47 13.79
C GLY A 50 6.78 -12.74 14.45
N GLN A 51 6.88 -11.43 14.68
CA GLN A 51 5.74 -10.63 15.16
C GLN A 51 4.88 -10.12 14.01
N TRP A 52 3.59 -9.95 14.27
CA TRP A 52 2.68 -9.34 13.31
C TRP A 52 2.86 -7.83 13.22
N PHE A 53 2.95 -7.34 11.97
CA PHE A 53 3.02 -5.94 11.61
C PHE A 53 1.64 -5.45 11.18
N GLY A 54 1.02 -4.63 12.04
CA GLY A 54 -0.25 -3.97 11.70
C GLY A 54 -0.03 -2.83 10.69
N PRO A 55 -1.12 -2.31 10.08
CA PRO A 55 -1.04 -1.28 9.03
C PRO A 55 -0.19 -0.06 9.41
N SER A 56 -0.33 0.48 10.62
CA SER A 56 0.43 1.64 11.08
C SER A 56 1.94 1.36 11.21
N ALA A 57 2.30 0.19 11.76
CA ALA A 57 3.70 -0.22 11.86
C ALA A 57 4.32 -0.45 10.48
N THR A 58 3.56 -1.09 9.58
CA THR A 58 3.95 -1.30 8.19
C THR A 58 4.16 0.02 7.45
N ALA A 59 3.25 0.98 7.57
CA ALA A 59 3.35 2.29 6.93
C ALA A 59 4.63 3.04 7.35
N ARG A 60 4.97 2.98 8.65
CA ARG A 60 6.20 3.59 9.18
C ARG A 60 7.47 2.89 8.67
N CYS A 61 7.44 1.57 8.51
CA CYS A 61 8.55 0.83 7.90
C CYS A 61 8.73 1.23 6.43
N ILE A 62 7.64 1.30 5.67
CA ILE A 62 7.66 1.73 4.25
C ILE A 62 8.24 3.14 4.13
N GLN A 63 7.77 4.09 4.95
CA GLN A 63 8.26 5.47 4.94
C GLN A 63 9.78 5.52 5.15
N ASN A 64 10.31 4.79 6.13
CA ASN A 64 11.74 4.76 6.40
C ASN A 64 12.54 4.13 5.26
N LEU A 65 12.08 2.99 4.73
CA LEU A 65 12.75 2.31 3.61
C LEU A 65 12.78 3.18 2.36
N VAL A 66 11.66 3.81 2.01
CA VAL A 66 11.57 4.69 0.83
C VAL A 66 12.49 5.90 1.01
N ASN A 67 12.46 6.56 2.18
CA ASN A 67 13.35 7.70 2.45
C ASN A 67 14.83 7.33 2.39
N THR A 68 15.19 6.07 2.66
CA THR A 68 16.58 5.59 2.63
C THR A 68 17.03 5.25 1.22
N PHE A 69 16.18 4.61 0.42
CA PHE A 69 16.58 3.97 -0.84
C PHE A 69 16.08 4.64 -2.12
N GLU A 70 15.02 5.45 -2.06
CA GLU A 70 14.45 6.14 -3.23
C GLU A 70 14.40 7.66 -2.99
N PRO A 71 15.32 8.43 -3.59
CA PRO A 71 15.36 9.89 -3.41
C PRO A 71 14.20 10.62 -4.10
N ASP A 72 13.63 10.00 -5.15
CA ASP A 72 12.58 10.61 -5.98
C ASP A 72 11.16 10.35 -5.47
N LEU A 73 10.96 9.33 -4.63
CA LEU A 73 9.66 8.96 -4.06
C LEU A 73 9.57 9.44 -2.61
N ARG A 74 8.46 10.07 -2.24
CA ARG A 74 8.18 10.45 -0.86
C ARG A 74 7.01 9.65 -0.31
N VAL A 75 6.92 9.55 1.02
CA VAL A 75 5.80 8.87 1.70
C VAL A 75 5.23 9.78 2.76
N TYR A 76 3.95 10.10 2.62
CA TYR A 76 3.15 10.80 3.63
C TYR A 76 2.28 9.80 4.37
N THR A 77 2.40 9.75 5.70
CA THR A 77 1.63 8.83 6.55
C THR A 77 0.76 9.62 7.51
N THR A 78 -0.54 9.36 7.53
CA THR A 78 -1.42 9.87 8.59
C THR A 78 -1.24 8.94 9.80
N GLY A 79 -0.63 9.43 10.88
CA GLY A 79 -0.17 8.60 12.00
C GLY A 79 -1.30 7.77 12.64
N GLU A 80 -1.98 8.36 13.62
CA GLU A 80 -3.13 7.73 14.29
C GLU A 80 -4.48 8.35 13.89
N SER A 81 -4.46 9.52 13.23
CA SER A 81 -5.66 10.14 12.67
C SER A 81 -5.82 9.76 11.20
N PRO A 82 -7.05 9.57 10.69
CA PRO A 82 -7.32 9.45 9.25
C PRO A 82 -7.21 10.79 8.50
N ASP A 83 -6.99 11.91 9.19
CA ASP A 83 -6.98 13.24 8.57
C ASP A 83 -5.74 13.47 7.71
N VAL A 84 -5.95 14.00 6.51
CA VAL A 84 -4.90 14.42 5.58
C VAL A 84 -4.88 15.95 5.53
N TYR A 85 -3.76 16.55 5.91
CA TYR A 85 -3.58 18.01 5.87
C TYR A 85 -2.81 18.39 4.61
N GLU A 86 -3.40 19.29 3.81
CA GLU A 86 -2.81 19.76 2.55
C GLU A 86 -1.44 20.41 2.77
N ASP A 87 -1.30 21.27 3.78
CA ASP A 87 -0.05 21.94 4.09
C ASP A 87 1.08 20.96 4.43
N ASP A 88 0.79 19.92 5.21
CA ASP A 88 1.78 18.93 5.59
C ASP A 88 2.13 17.99 4.44
N PHE A 89 1.15 17.65 3.62
CA PHE A 89 1.38 16.92 2.38
C PHE A 89 2.29 17.73 1.44
N MET A 90 1.99 19.01 1.23
CA MET A 90 2.74 19.88 0.32
C MET A 90 4.17 20.13 0.79
N LYS A 91 4.42 20.22 2.10
CA LYS A 91 5.79 20.27 2.65
C LYS A 91 6.63 19.05 2.27
N ILE A 92 6.03 17.87 2.17
CA ILE A 92 6.74 16.64 1.79
C ILE A 92 6.85 16.50 0.27
N ALA A 93 5.76 16.75 -0.44
CA ALA A 93 5.67 16.55 -1.88
C ALA A 93 6.37 17.64 -2.69
N ASN A 94 6.38 18.88 -2.21
CA ASN A 94 6.99 20.03 -2.90
C ASN A 94 7.60 21.02 -1.89
N PRO A 95 8.67 20.64 -1.17
CA PRO A 95 9.26 21.47 -0.12
C PRO A 95 9.76 22.82 -0.65
N ASP A 96 10.30 22.84 -1.86
CA ASP A 96 10.92 24.03 -2.47
C ASP A 96 9.95 24.83 -3.37
N GLY A 97 8.68 24.42 -3.46
CA GLY A 97 7.69 25.00 -4.35
C GLY A 97 7.93 24.78 -5.85
N SER A 98 9.11 24.27 -6.24
CA SER A 98 9.58 24.21 -7.62
C SER A 98 9.42 22.83 -8.30
N LYS A 99 9.53 21.73 -7.55
CA LYS A 99 9.49 20.37 -8.08
C LYS A 99 8.58 19.50 -7.23
N PHE A 100 7.53 18.98 -7.86
CA PHE A 100 6.67 17.99 -7.24
C PHE A 100 7.34 16.61 -7.28
N HIS A 101 7.53 16.03 -6.10
CA HIS A 101 7.96 14.66 -5.92
C HIS A 101 6.75 13.74 -5.84
N PRO A 102 6.70 12.66 -6.63
CA PRO A 102 5.70 11.62 -6.46
C PRO A 102 5.64 11.17 -4.99
N THR A 103 4.44 11.20 -4.42
CA THR A 103 4.25 10.97 -2.99
C THR A 103 3.21 9.89 -2.77
N LEU A 104 3.61 8.82 -2.08
CA LEU A 104 2.71 7.76 -1.62
C LEU A 104 2.00 8.23 -0.35
N ILE A 105 0.67 8.30 -0.39
CA ILE A 105 -0.15 8.66 0.75
C ILE A 105 -0.67 7.38 1.42
N LEU A 106 -0.27 7.15 2.67
CA LEU A 106 -0.72 6.04 3.49
C LEU A 106 -1.62 6.56 4.61
N VAL A 107 -2.92 6.28 4.50
CA VAL A 107 -3.92 6.71 5.48
C VAL A 107 -4.23 5.55 6.42
N GLY A 108 -3.80 5.67 7.69
CA GLY A 108 -4.17 4.73 8.73
C GLY A 108 -5.58 5.02 9.23
N THR A 109 -6.53 4.11 9.02
CA THR A 109 -7.92 4.28 9.50
C THR A 109 -8.45 3.04 10.21
N ARG A 110 -9.29 3.28 11.23
CA ARG A 110 -10.03 2.24 11.95
C ARG A 110 -11.53 2.45 11.68
N LEU A 111 -12.10 1.57 10.87
CA LEU A 111 -13.46 1.70 10.36
C LEU A 111 -14.52 0.98 11.20
N GLY A 112 -14.14 0.45 12.37
CA GLY A 112 -15.02 -0.27 13.27
C GLY A 112 -14.27 -0.96 14.41
N ILE A 113 -15.03 -1.63 15.28
CA ILE A 113 -14.49 -2.41 16.41
C ILE A 113 -14.22 -3.85 15.95
N ASP A 114 -15.26 -4.59 15.57
CA ASP A 114 -15.16 -6.00 15.14
C ASP A 114 -15.30 -6.19 13.63
N LYS A 115 -16.20 -5.41 13.05
CA LYS A 115 -16.49 -5.34 11.62
C LYS A 115 -16.47 -3.88 11.20
N ILE A 116 -16.13 -3.65 9.93
CA ILE A 116 -16.21 -2.32 9.34
C ILE A 116 -17.70 -1.90 9.43
N THR A 117 -17.96 -0.63 9.78
CA THR A 117 -19.32 -0.09 9.87
C THR A 117 -19.90 0.12 8.47
N PRO A 118 -21.14 -0.34 8.17
CA PRO A 118 -21.72 -0.28 6.82
C PRO A 118 -21.72 1.11 6.16
N VAL A 119 -21.79 2.18 6.95
CA VAL A 119 -21.72 3.57 6.46
C VAL A 119 -20.44 3.87 5.66
N TYR A 120 -19.35 3.14 5.91
CA TYR A 120 -18.08 3.36 5.21
C TYR A 120 -17.96 2.60 3.89
N TRP A 121 -18.89 1.70 3.53
CA TRP A 121 -18.74 0.86 2.33
C TRP A 121 -18.70 1.68 1.05
N GLU A 122 -19.57 2.68 0.96
CA GLU A 122 -19.62 3.57 -0.19
C GLU A 122 -18.31 4.34 -0.32
N ALA A 123 -17.82 4.93 0.78
CA ALA A 123 -16.55 5.65 0.80
C ALA A 123 -15.35 4.77 0.43
N LEU A 124 -15.28 3.53 0.94
CA LEU A 124 -14.24 2.57 0.60
C LEU A 124 -14.24 2.21 -0.89
N THR A 125 -15.44 1.97 -1.41
CA THR A 125 -15.66 1.64 -2.82
C THR A 125 -15.23 2.80 -3.71
N SER A 126 -15.66 4.02 -3.40
CA SER A 126 -15.26 5.22 -4.15
C SER A 126 -13.75 5.47 -4.09
N SER A 127 -13.13 5.25 -2.92
CA SER A 127 -11.67 5.40 -2.76
C SER A 127 -10.92 4.44 -3.67
N LEU A 128 -11.38 3.20 -3.77
CA LEU A 128 -10.81 2.18 -4.64
C LEU A 128 -10.97 2.48 -6.13
N GLN A 129 -12.02 3.22 -6.53
CA GLN A 129 -12.27 3.64 -7.91
C GLN A 129 -11.40 4.82 -8.36
N MET A 130 -10.68 5.48 -7.45
CA MET A 130 -9.83 6.61 -7.81
C MET A 130 -8.64 6.19 -8.69
N PRO A 131 -8.25 6.99 -9.70
CA PRO A 131 -7.10 6.70 -10.54
C PRO A 131 -5.76 6.73 -9.78
N GLN A 132 -5.72 7.37 -8.61
CA GLN A 132 -4.57 7.42 -7.70
C GLN A 132 -4.58 6.26 -6.69
N SER A 133 -5.66 5.50 -6.59
CA SER A 133 -5.78 4.41 -5.63
C SER A 133 -4.70 3.35 -5.89
N VAL A 134 -3.96 3.02 -4.84
CA VAL A 134 -3.04 1.88 -4.83
C VAL A 134 -3.69 0.64 -4.24
N GLY A 135 -4.78 0.77 -3.47
CA GLY A 135 -5.45 -0.33 -2.78
C GLY A 135 -5.53 -0.13 -1.27
N ILE A 136 -6.00 -1.15 -0.56
CA ILE A 136 -6.17 -1.15 0.90
C ILE A 136 -5.41 -2.33 1.48
N ALA A 137 -4.43 -2.06 2.33
CA ALA A 137 -3.75 -3.09 3.11
C ALA A 137 -4.39 -3.18 4.50
N GLY A 138 -4.76 -4.39 4.91
CA GLY A 138 -5.40 -4.61 6.21
C GLY A 138 -5.38 -6.07 6.63
N GLY A 139 -6.09 -6.39 7.70
CA GLY A 139 -6.21 -7.76 8.17
C GLY A 139 -6.24 -7.88 9.68
N ARG A 140 -6.18 -9.12 10.14
CA ARG A 140 -6.11 -9.50 11.55
C ARG A 140 -4.71 -10.04 11.85
N PRO A 141 -4.31 -10.15 13.14
CA PRO A 141 -3.11 -10.88 13.50
C PRO A 141 -3.06 -12.24 12.79
N SER A 142 -1.96 -12.53 12.10
CA SER A 142 -1.72 -13.75 11.32
C SER A 142 -2.56 -13.92 10.04
N SER A 143 -3.31 -12.91 9.61
CA SER A 143 -4.05 -12.92 8.34
C SER A 143 -4.10 -11.51 7.76
N SER A 144 -3.09 -11.18 6.94
CA SER A 144 -2.98 -9.89 6.25
C SER A 144 -3.41 -10.05 4.79
N HIS A 145 -4.18 -9.09 4.30
CA HIS A 145 -4.70 -9.05 2.94
C HIS A 145 -4.38 -7.71 2.29
N TYR A 146 -4.10 -7.76 0.99
CA TYR A 146 -4.01 -6.58 0.14
C TYR A 146 -5.19 -6.56 -0.81
N PHE A 147 -6.04 -5.56 -0.67
CA PHE A 147 -7.23 -5.38 -1.49
C PHE A 147 -6.96 -4.39 -2.61
N ASP A 148 -7.12 -4.84 -3.85
CA ASP A 148 -7.06 -3.99 -5.03
C ASP A 148 -8.42 -3.99 -5.74
N CYS A 149 -8.71 -2.89 -6.44
CA CYS A 149 -9.91 -2.74 -7.24
C CYS A 149 -9.59 -2.88 -8.72
N HIS A 150 -10.13 -3.93 -9.31
CA HIS A 150 -10.19 -4.06 -10.75
C HIS A 150 -11.57 -3.63 -11.23
N ILE A 151 -11.65 -2.50 -11.93
CA ILE A 151 -12.87 -2.09 -12.62
C ILE A 151 -13.00 -2.96 -13.88
N THR A 152 -13.75 -4.05 -13.80
CA THR A 152 -14.22 -4.75 -15.01
C THR A 152 -15.34 -3.94 -15.63
N GLN A 153 -15.07 -3.28 -16.75
CA GLN A 153 -16.10 -2.55 -17.49
C GLN A 153 -16.92 -3.53 -18.33
N THR A 154 -18.05 -4.01 -17.81
CA THR A 154 -19.08 -4.68 -18.63
C THR A 154 -19.89 -3.61 -19.37
N ARG A 155 -20.19 -3.83 -20.67
CA ARG A 155 -20.83 -2.86 -21.58
C ARG A 155 -22.20 -2.30 -21.14
N THR A 156 -22.75 -2.77 -20.02
CA THR A 156 -23.97 -2.26 -19.42
C THR A 156 -23.79 -2.30 -17.90
N SER A 157 -23.66 -1.13 -17.26
CA SER A 157 -23.50 -0.92 -15.82
C SER A 157 -22.08 -1.10 -15.24
N THR A 158 -21.60 -0.05 -14.57
CA THR A 158 -20.43 -0.06 -13.69
C THR A 158 -20.80 -0.82 -12.42
N GLN A 159 -20.48 -2.11 -12.34
CA GLN A 159 -20.60 -2.90 -11.11
C GLN A 159 -19.22 -3.17 -10.51
N ILE A 160 -19.11 -3.05 -9.19
CA ILE A 160 -17.94 -3.50 -8.43
C ILE A 160 -18.03 -5.03 -8.34
N THR A 161 -17.34 -5.71 -9.25
CA THR A 161 -17.54 -7.15 -9.42
C THR A 161 -16.78 -8.01 -8.40
N ARG A 162 -15.71 -7.50 -7.74
CA ARG A 162 -15.00 -8.22 -6.66
C ARG A 162 -13.91 -7.38 -6.01
N LEU A 163 -13.82 -7.43 -4.67
CA LEU A 163 -12.61 -7.07 -3.92
C LEU A 163 -11.62 -8.24 -4.08
N ILE A 164 -10.61 -8.07 -4.92
CA ILE A 164 -9.60 -9.12 -5.13
C ILE A 164 -8.54 -8.93 -4.05
N HIS A 165 -8.30 -9.99 -3.27
CA HIS A 165 -7.20 -10.00 -2.31
C HIS A 165 -6.01 -10.76 -2.90
N ALA A 166 -4.81 -10.20 -2.78
CA ALA A 166 -3.58 -10.98 -2.91
C ALA A 166 -3.27 -11.60 -1.54
N THR A 167 -3.41 -12.92 -1.42
CA THR A 167 -2.78 -13.67 -0.33
C THR A 167 -1.47 -14.29 -0.81
N PRO A 168 -0.46 -14.43 0.05
CA PRO A 168 0.63 -15.37 -0.19
C PRO A 168 0.02 -16.74 -0.55
N PRO A 169 0.61 -17.50 -1.50
CA PRO A 169 -0.01 -18.66 -2.13
C PRO A 169 -0.48 -19.76 -1.17
N ASP A 170 -0.07 -19.73 0.11
CA ASP A 170 -0.40 -20.74 1.11
C ASP A 170 -1.57 -20.37 2.05
N CYS A 171 -2.24 -19.23 1.84
CA CYS A 171 -3.37 -18.80 2.67
C CYS A 171 -4.63 -18.59 1.83
N GLY A 172 -5.31 -19.70 1.52
CA GLY A 172 -6.63 -19.68 0.88
C GLY A 172 -7.69 -19.12 1.83
N GLY A 173 -8.21 -17.93 1.55
CA GLY A 173 -9.27 -17.30 2.33
C GLY A 173 -10.25 -16.55 1.43
N TYR A 174 -11.32 -17.22 0.99
CA TYR A 174 -12.44 -16.55 0.34
C TYR A 174 -13.12 -15.62 1.35
N ILE A 175 -13.29 -14.34 1.00
CA ILE A 175 -14.27 -13.49 1.67
C ILE A 175 -15.64 -13.94 1.15
N SER A 176 -16.33 -14.78 1.92
CA SER A 176 -17.77 -14.99 1.71
C SER A 176 -18.49 -13.75 2.21
N GLU A 177 -19.29 -13.13 1.34
CA GLU A 177 -20.39 -12.28 1.77
C GLU A 177 -21.26 -13.08 2.75
N LYS A 178 -21.38 -12.60 3.98
CA LYS A 178 -22.48 -12.92 4.90
C LYS A 178 -22.91 -11.64 5.59
#